data_AF-A0A401NXU2-F1
#
_entry.id   AF-A0A401NXU2-F1
#
_cell.length_a   1.000
_cell.length_b   1.000
_cell.length_c   1.000
_cell.angle_alpha   90.00
_cell.angle_beta   90.00
_cell.angle_gamma   90.00
#
_symmetry.space_group_name_H-M   'P 1'
#
loop_
_entity.id
_entity.type
_entity.pdbx_description
1 polymer ?
#
loop_
_entity_poly.entity_id
_entity_poly.type
_entity_poly.pdbx_seq_one_letter_code
_entity_poly.pdbx_strand_id
1 'polypeptide(L)'
;SEKQGIVMVNFYNQYVTCSSTANLLNVADHFDYIKKIAGYKTVGFGGDYDGVSSLPTGLDDVSFYPDLVAELLKRNWTDVEVKAALGENFLRVFQQVEQVKSNSPGDDEPIPYEQIKNQCRSGYGYEKQSNNGTPLVLLPSVVSLMYLAHYLLM
;
A
#
# COMPACT_ATOMS: atom_id res chain seq x y z
N SER A 1 3.79 19.24 -3.40
CA SER A 1 2.86 18.13 -3.09
C SER A 1 1.90 18.57 -1.99
N GLU A 2 0.59 18.38 -2.18
CA GLU A 2 -0.47 18.75 -1.20
C GLU A 2 -0.34 17.97 0.12
N LYS A 3 -0.05 16.66 0.04
CA LYS A 3 0.10 15.78 1.22
C LYS A 3 1.50 15.73 1.81
N GLN A 4 2.47 16.44 1.22
CA GLN A 4 3.88 16.46 1.64
C GLN A 4 4.55 15.08 1.79
N GLY A 5 4.06 14.06 1.09
CA GLY A 5 4.69 12.73 1.06
C GLY A 5 6.04 12.70 0.32
N ILE A 6 6.58 11.50 0.19
CA ILE A 6 7.84 11.19 -0.52
C ILE A 6 7.59 10.10 -1.56
N VAL A 7 8.26 10.23 -2.71
CA VAL A 7 8.38 9.21 -3.76
C VAL A 7 9.82 8.74 -3.75
N MET A 8 10.04 7.49 -3.34
CA MET A 8 11.35 6.85 -3.37
C MET A 8 11.49 6.14 -4.73
N VAL A 9 12.39 6.63 -5.57
CA VAL A 9 12.51 6.23 -6.98
C VAL A 9 13.09 4.83 -7.10
N ASN A 10 12.36 3.95 -7.79
CA ASN A 10 12.72 2.56 -8.07
C ASN A 10 13.66 2.48 -9.29
N PHE A 11 14.62 1.55 -9.27
CA PHE A 11 15.62 1.40 -10.34
C PHE A 11 15.32 0.25 -11.30
N TYR A 12 14.22 -0.49 -11.13
CA TYR A 12 13.87 -1.60 -12.01
C TYR A 12 13.74 -1.15 -13.48
N ASN A 13 14.45 -1.81 -14.41
CA ASN A 13 14.51 -1.38 -15.82
C ASN A 13 13.12 -1.17 -16.45
N GLN A 14 12.18 -2.09 -16.18
CA GLN A 14 10.82 -2.00 -16.73
C GLN A 14 10.01 -0.83 -16.16
N TYR A 15 10.38 -0.30 -15.00
CA TYR A 15 9.75 0.89 -14.43
C TYR A 15 10.45 2.17 -14.85
N VAL A 16 11.75 2.09 -15.16
CA VAL A 16 12.56 3.24 -15.58
C VAL A 16 12.34 3.57 -17.07
N THR A 17 12.44 2.58 -17.96
CA THR A 17 12.35 2.82 -19.44
C THR A 17 11.18 2.11 -20.09
N CYS A 18 10.32 1.41 -19.33
CA CYS A 18 9.29 0.53 -19.87
C CYS A 18 9.86 -0.56 -20.80
N SER A 19 11.13 -0.95 -20.59
CA SER A 19 11.83 -1.95 -21.40
C SER A 19 12.77 -2.81 -20.55
N SER A 20 13.44 -3.78 -21.15
CA SER A 20 14.41 -4.64 -20.44
C SER A 20 15.75 -3.95 -20.15
N THR A 21 16.02 -2.81 -20.77
CA THR A 21 17.31 -2.10 -20.65
C THR A 21 17.10 -0.67 -20.14
N ALA A 22 17.93 -0.27 -19.19
CA ALA A 22 18.00 1.09 -18.68
C ALA A 22 19.45 1.41 -18.30
N ASN A 23 19.75 2.68 -18.13
CA ASN A 23 21.02 3.12 -17.55
C ASN A 23 20.77 4.17 -16.45
N LEU A 24 21.83 4.49 -15.72
CA LEU A 24 21.82 5.50 -14.66
C LEU A 24 21.23 6.85 -15.11
N LEU A 25 21.48 7.29 -16.34
CA LEU A 25 20.95 8.55 -16.86
C LEU A 25 19.42 8.53 -16.93
N ASN A 26 18.84 7.39 -17.31
CA ASN A 26 17.38 7.23 -17.32
C ASN A 26 16.79 7.33 -15.91
N VAL A 27 17.47 6.78 -14.90
CA VAL A 27 17.05 6.95 -13.50
C VAL A 27 17.11 8.42 -13.08
N ALA A 28 18.20 9.12 -13.42
CA ALA A 28 18.31 10.55 -13.14
C ALA A 28 17.22 11.39 -13.84
N ASP A 29 16.73 10.97 -15.01
CA ASP A 29 15.58 11.61 -15.68
C ASP A 29 14.30 11.55 -14.85
N HIS A 30 14.07 10.43 -14.13
CA HIS A 30 12.93 10.31 -13.20
C HIS A 30 13.07 11.24 -11.99
N PHE A 31 14.28 11.36 -11.44
CA PHE A 31 14.56 12.32 -10.36
C PHE A 31 14.24 13.75 -10.80
N ASP A 32 14.73 14.17 -11.98
CA ASP A 32 14.46 15.48 -12.56
C ASP A 32 12.97 15.72 -12.78
N TYR A 33 12.27 14.73 -13.33
CA TYR A 33 10.84 14.82 -13.58
C TYR A 33 10.03 14.99 -12.29
N ILE A 34 10.30 14.17 -11.27
CA ILE A 34 9.61 14.28 -9.97
C ILE A 34 9.94 15.61 -9.29
N LYS A 35 11.21 16.04 -9.31
CA LYS A 35 11.62 17.36 -8.81
C LYS A 35 10.85 18.49 -9.50
N LYS A 36 10.72 18.43 -10.83
CA LYS A 36 10.01 19.43 -11.64
C LYS A 36 8.52 19.52 -11.28
N ILE A 37 7.86 18.40 -11.05
CA ILE A 37 6.40 18.34 -10.82
C ILE A 37 6.04 18.53 -9.34
N ALA A 38 6.74 17.84 -8.44
CA ALA A 38 6.38 17.77 -7.02
C ALA A 38 7.29 18.62 -6.10
N GLY A 39 8.44 19.06 -6.61
CA GLY A 39 9.51 19.71 -5.85
C GLY A 39 10.51 18.70 -5.28
N TYR A 40 11.75 19.14 -5.05
CA TYR A 40 12.83 18.28 -4.55
C TYR A 40 12.53 17.66 -3.17
N LYS A 41 11.67 18.28 -2.35
CA LYS A 41 11.28 17.81 -1.01
C LYS A 41 10.45 16.52 -0.99
N THR A 42 10.07 16.03 -2.18
CA THR A 42 9.27 14.82 -2.38
C THR A 42 10.09 13.69 -3.03
N VAL A 43 11.36 13.91 -3.37
CA VAL A 43 12.19 12.89 -4.02
C VAL A 43 13.00 12.10 -3.00
N GLY A 44 13.18 10.80 -3.21
CA GLY A 44 14.09 9.95 -2.45
C GLY A 44 14.62 8.77 -3.27
N PHE A 45 15.58 8.03 -2.73
CA PHE A 45 16.15 6.84 -3.36
C PHE A 45 15.44 5.57 -2.87
N GLY A 46 14.98 4.70 -3.77
CA GLY A 46 14.28 3.47 -3.40
C GLY A 46 14.56 2.34 -4.38
N GLY A 47 15.83 1.96 -4.53
CA GLY A 47 16.33 1.22 -5.69
C GLY A 47 15.73 -0.16 -5.96
N ASP A 48 15.08 -0.81 -4.98
CA ASP A 48 14.50 -2.16 -5.12
C ASP A 48 15.55 -3.25 -5.46
N TYR A 49 16.79 -3.05 -4.99
CA TYR A 49 17.86 -4.04 -5.03
C TYR A 49 17.41 -5.35 -4.35
N ASP A 50 17.86 -6.49 -4.87
CA ASP A 50 17.46 -7.85 -4.46
C ASP A 50 15.95 -8.18 -4.59
N GLY A 51 15.11 -7.21 -5.00
CA GLY A 51 13.67 -7.40 -5.25
C GLY A 51 13.32 -7.63 -6.73
N VAL A 52 14.24 -7.34 -7.64
CA VAL A 52 13.98 -7.26 -9.09
C VAL A 52 14.93 -8.12 -9.92
N SER A 53 14.50 -8.46 -11.13
CA SER A 53 15.27 -9.31 -12.04
C SER A 53 16.30 -8.57 -12.89
N SER A 54 16.26 -7.24 -12.93
CA SER A 54 17.22 -6.43 -13.71
C SER A 54 17.38 -5.03 -13.13
N LEU A 55 18.58 -4.49 -13.28
CA LEU A 55 18.94 -3.14 -12.83
C LEU A 55 19.58 -2.35 -13.98
N PRO A 56 19.62 -1.00 -13.87
CA PRO A 56 20.16 -0.15 -14.92
C PRO A 56 21.67 -0.27 -14.95
N THR A 57 22.26 -0.20 -16.14
CA THR A 57 23.73 -0.15 -16.28
C THR A 57 24.28 1.08 -15.55
N GLY A 58 25.29 0.87 -14.71
CA GLY A 58 25.86 1.90 -13.84
C GLY A 58 25.14 2.05 -12.49
N LEU A 59 24.17 1.17 -12.21
CA LEU A 59 23.49 1.02 -10.93
C LEU A 59 23.36 -0.47 -10.57
N ASP A 60 24.37 -1.25 -10.93
CA ASP A 60 24.34 -2.72 -10.93
C ASP A 60 24.18 -3.32 -9.51
N ASP A 61 24.65 -2.60 -8.49
CA ASP A 61 24.46 -2.96 -7.08
C ASP A 61 24.41 -1.71 -6.17
N VAL A 62 24.28 -1.94 -4.86
CA VAL A 62 24.15 -0.88 -3.85
C VAL A 62 25.41 -0.01 -3.69
N SER A 63 26.55 -0.37 -4.28
CA SER A 63 27.76 0.45 -4.23
C SER A 63 27.71 1.64 -5.21
N PHE A 64 26.76 1.66 -6.15
CA PHE A 64 26.68 2.66 -7.23
C PHE A 64 25.83 3.91 -6.92
N TYR A 65 25.26 4.04 -5.70
CA TYR A 65 24.58 5.29 -5.29
C TYR A 65 25.44 6.56 -5.47
N PRO A 66 26.76 6.57 -5.19
CA PRO A 66 27.60 7.73 -5.42
C PRO A 66 27.63 8.18 -6.88
N ASP A 67 27.53 7.26 -7.85
CA ASP A 67 27.53 7.60 -9.27
C ASP A 67 26.25 8.34 -9.68
N LEU A 68 25.09 7.92 -9.15
CA LEU A 68 23.83 8.61 -9.39
C LEU A 68 23.82 9.98 -8.72
N VAL A 69 24.38 10.10 -7.51
CA VAL A 69 24.59 11.41 -6.85
C VAL A 69 25.45 12.32 -7.71
N ALA A 70 26.57 11.82 -8.24
CA ALA A 70 27.44 12.58 -9.11
C ALA A 70 26.72 13.05 -10.39
N GLU A 71 25.86 12.22 -10.97
CA GLU A 71 25.03 12.60 -12.10
C GLU A 71 24.00 13.70 -11.76
N LEU A 72 23.30 13.59 -10.62
CA LEU A 72 22.38 14.64 -10.17
C LEU A 72 23.10 15.99 -9.97
N LEU A 73 24.31 15.97 -9.38
CA LEU A 73 25.15 17.16 -9.24
C LEU A 73 25.55 17.75 -10.60
N LYS A 74 25.93 16.92 -11.58
CA LYS A 74 26.20 17.35 -12.96
C LYS A 74 24.99 18.02 -13.61
N ARG A 75 23.78 17.61 -13.22
CA ARG A 75 22.49 18.19 -13.67
C ARG A 75 22.07 19.42 -12.88
N ASN A 76 22.97 20.04 -12.13
CA ASN A 76 22.71 21.23 -11.30
C ASN A 76 21.70 21.00 -10.18
N TRP A 77 21.60 19.79 -9.63
CA TRP A 77 21.04 19.63 -8.30
C TRP A 77 21.98 20.30 -7.30
N THR A 78 21.42 21.11 -6.41
CA THR A 78 22.21 21.72 -5.34
C THR A 78 22.53 20.68 -4.26
N ASP A 79 23.59 20.90 -3.47
CA ASP A 79 23.92 20.04 -2.33
C ASP A 79 22.73 19.87 -1.36
N VAL A 80 21.93 20.93 -1.18
CA VAL A 80 20.71 20.91 -0.36
C VAL A 80 19.67 19.95 -0.93
N GLU A 81 19.48 19.95 -2.25
CA GLU A 81 18.50 19.07 -2.90
C GLU A 81 18.95 17.61 -2.90
N VAL A 82 20.24 17.35 -3.14
CA VAL A 82 20.81 16.00 -3.11
C VAL A 82 20.76 15.44 -1.69
N LYS A 83 21.17 16.22 -0.68
CA LYS A 83 21.09 15.81 0.73
C LYS A 83 19.65 15.52 1.16
N ALA A 84 18.71 16.33 0.69
CA ALA A 84 17.30 16.09 0.93
C ALA A 84 16.83 14.77 0.33
N ALA A 85 17.19 14.48 -0.92
CA ALA A 85 16.86 13.21 -1.57
C ALA A 85 17.52 11.99 -0.90
N LEU A 86 18.78 12.12 -0.47
CA LEU A 86 19.54 11.05 0.18
C LEU A 86 18.93 10.57 1.50
N GLY A 87 18.23 11.45 2.24
CA GLY A 87 17.60 11.01 3.48
C GLY A 87 16.77 12.05 4.22
N GLU A 88 17.04 13.36 4.09
CA GLU A 88 16.30 14.33 4.92
C GLU A 88 14.81 14.37 4.58
N ASN A 89 14.43 14.12 3.33
CA ASN A 89 13.03 14.00 2.93
C ASN A 89 12.35 12.81 3.60
N PHE A 90 13.04 11.66 3.66
CA PHE A 90 12.52 10.48 4.34
C PHE A 90 12.37 10.75 5.85
N LEU A 91 13.42 11.29 6.48
CA LEU A 91 13.39 11.62 7.91
C LEU A 91 12.28 12.60 8.26
N ARG A 92 12.07 13.64 7.44
CA ARG A 92 10.96 14.58 7.59
C ARG A 92 9.60 13.87 7.58
N VAL A 93 9.35 13.01 6.58
CA VAL A 93 8.09 12.27 6.48
C VAL A 93 7.93 11.32 7.66
N PHE A 94 8.99 10.63 8.05
CA PHE A 94 8.93 9.65 9.13
C PHE A 94 8.64 10.31 10.49
N GLN A 95 9.26 11.47 10.77
CA GLN A 95 8.96 12.29 11.94
C GLN A 95 7.49 12.74 11.96
N GLN A 96 6.92 13.13 10.81
CA GLN A 96 5.50 13.50 10.73
C GLN A 96 4.60 12.30 11.04
N VAL A 97 4.96 11.10 10.58
CA VAL A 97 4.22 9.85 10.91
C VAL A 97 4.27 9.57 12.41
N GLU A 98 5.43 9.72 13.05
CA GLU A 98 5.58 9.55 14.50
C GLU A 98 4.77 10.57 15.32
N GLN A 99 4.67 11.81 14.84
CA GLN A 99 3.85 12.85 15.45
C GLN A 99 2.36 12.51 15.38
N VAL A 100 1.88 11.98 14.24
CA VAL A 100 0.49 11.54 14.10
C VAL A 100 0.22 10.37 15.06
N LYS A 101 1.10 9.37 15.12
CA LYS A 101 0.98 8.24 16.06
C LYS A 101 0.78 8.72 17.50
N SER A 102 1.55 9.71 17.94
CA SER A 102 1.48 10.24 19.31
C SER A 102 0.12 10.86 19.66
N ASN A 103 -0.67 11.25 18.65
CA ASN A 103 -1.97 11.92 18.80
C ASN A 103 -3.16 11.07 18.33
N SER A 104 -2.91 9.86 17.83
CA SER A 104 -3.95 8.99 17.30
C SER A 104 -4.43 8.01 18.37
N PRO A 105 -5.75 7.89 18.61
CA PRO A 105 -6.28 6.74 19.35
C PRO A 105 -5.96 5.47 18.56
N GLY A 106 -5.65 4.39 19.27
CA GLY A 106 -5.55 3.06 18.64
C GLY A 106 -6.88 2.67 18.03
N ASP A 107 -6.82 1.94 16.92
CA ASP A 107 -7.98 1.31 16.29
C ASP A 107 -7.81 -0.21 16.37
N ASP A 108 -8.76 -0.85 17.04
CA ASP A 108 -8.81 -2.30 17.24
C ASP A 108 -10.03 -2.90 16.52
N GLU A 109 -10.70 -2.17 15.62
CA GLU A 109 -11.83 -2.69 14.84
C GLU A 109 -11.35 -3.73 13.80
N PRO A 110 -11.77 -5.00 13.90
CA PRO A 110 -11.34 -6.02 12.96
C PRO A 110 -12.02 -5.82 11.60
N ILE A 111 -11.33 -6.18 10.52
CA ILE A 111 -11.95 -6.25 9.19
C ILE A 111 -13.19 -7.18 9.21
N PRO A 112 -14.31 -6.83 8.57
CA PRO A 112 -15.50 -7.67 8.58
C PRO A 112 -15.23 -9.10 8.06
N TYR A 113 -15.79 -10.11 8.73
CA TYR A 113 -15.46 -11.51 8.46
C TYR A 113 -15.72 -11.92 7.01
N GLU A 114 -16.78 -11.36 6.41
CA GLU A 114 -17.25 -11.63 5.05
C GLU A 114 -16.26 -11.15 3.98
N GLN A 115 -15.40 -10.18 4.31
CA GLN A 115 -14.36 -9.69 3.40
C GLN A 115 -13.16 -10.64 3.35
N ILE A 116 -13.09 -11.60 4.27
CA ILE A 116 -11.92 -12.46 4.44
C ILE A 116 -12.13 -13.77 3.66
N LYS A 117 -11.66 -13.77 2.41
CA LYS A 117 -11.81 -14.88 1.45
C LYS A 117 -10.59 -15.82 1.46
N ASN A 118 -10.32 -16.49 2.58
CA ASN A 118 -9.30 -17.54 2.64
C ASN A 118 -9.78 -18.71 3.51
N GLN A 119 -9.64 -19.93 2.99
CA GLN A 119 -10.04 -21.17 3.69
C GLN A 119 -9.03 -21.61 4.77
N CYS A 120 -7.78 -21.13 4.70
CA CYS A 120 -6.71 -21.47 5.65
C CYS A 120 -6.73 -20.57 6.90
N ARG A 121 -7.88 -20.41 7.55
CA ARG A 121 -8.01 -19.68 8.83
C ARG A 121 -9.15 -20.23 9.69
N SER A 122 -9.07 -19.97 11.00
CA SER A 122 -10.19 -20.18 11.92
C SER A 122 -11.03 -18.90 12.05
N GLY A 123 -12.26 -19.05 12.53
CA GLY A 123 -13.18 -17.95 12.84
C GLY A 123 -13.07 -17.41 14.26
N TYR A 124 -11.95 -17.65 14.95
CA TYR A 124 -11.78 -17.20 16.33
C TYR A 124 -11.74 -15.66 16.41
N GLY A 125 -12.35 -15.08 17.45
CA GLY A 125 -12.45 -13.64 17.65
C GLY A 125 -13.57 -12.95 16.85
N TYR A 126 -14.25 -13.67 15.96
CA TYR A 126 -15.44 -13.19 15.27
C TYR A 126 -16.67 -13.81 15.90
N GLU A 127 -17.71 -13.00 16.14
CA GLU A 127 -19.00 -13.55 16.51
C GLU A 127 -19.50 -14.42 15.34
N LYS A 128 -19.74 -15.70 15.61
CA LYS A 128 -20.53 -16.51 14.68
C LYS A 128 -21.87 -15.80 14.58
N GLN A 129 -22.22 -15.30 13.40
CA GLN A 129 -23.63 -15.03 13.11
C GLN A 129 -24.36 -16.34 13.40
N SER A 130 -25.02 -16.41 14.56
CA SER A 130 -26.03 -17.41 14.81
C SER A 130 -27.02 -17.18 13.70
N ASN A 131 -26.98 -18.03 12.68
CA ASN A 131 -28.17 -18.33 11.92
C ASN A 131 -29.15 -18.87 12.97
N ASN A 132 -29.86 -17.95 13.62
CA ASN A 132 -31.20 -18.18 14.06
C ASN A 132 -31.87 -18.66 12.78
N GLY A 133 -31.89 -19.97 12.56
CA GLY A 133 -32.90 -20.57 11.72
C GLY A 133 -34.17 -19.87 12.18
N THR A 134 -34.77 -19.08 11.29
CA THR A 134 -36.02 -18.40 11.54
C THR A 134 -36.87 -19.37 12.34
N PRO A 135 -37.26 -19.06 13.59
CA PRO A 135 -38.21 -19.93 14.27
C PRO A 135 -39.35 -20.06 13.27
N LEU A 136 -39.70 -21.29 12.92
CA LEU A 136 -40.81 -21.56 12.02
C LEU A 136 -42.06 -21.08 12.76
N VAL A 137 -42.37 -19.79 12.65
CA VAL A 137 -43.57 -19.20 13.20
C VAL A 137 -44.67 -19.74 12.30
N LEU A 138 -45.29 -20.83 12.73
CA LEU A 138 -46.53 -21.31 12.16
C LEU A 138 -47.52 -20.16 12.27
N LEU A 139 -47.82 -19.51 11.14
CA LEU A 139 -48.88 -18.52 11.07
C LEU A 139 -50.16 -19.19 11.60
N PRO A 140 -50.98 -18.49 12.42
CA PRO A 140 -52.16 -19.07 13.04
C PRO A 140 -53.13 -19.71 12.02
N SER A 141 -53.12 -19.26 10.77
CA SER A 141 -53.84 -19.87 9.65
C SER A 141 -53.45 -21.33 9.39
N VAL A 142 -52.18 -21.69 9.57
CA VAL A 142 -51.69 -23.07 9.34
C VAL A 142 -52.17 -24.00 10.46
N VAL A 143 -52.24 -23.51 11.70
CA VAL A 143 -52.79 -24.26 12.84
C VAL A 143 -54.29 -24.49 12.67
N SER A 144 -55.04 -23.48 12.23
CA SER A 144 -56.47 -23.62 11.92
C SER A 144 -56.75 -24.61 10.78
N LEU A 145 -55.93 -24.63 9.74
CA LEU A 145 -56.06 -25.59 8.64
C LEU A 145 -55.82 -27.04 9.10
N MET A 146 -54.86 -27.28 9.98
CA MET A 146 -54.65 -28.61 10.56
C MET A 146 -55.81 -29.05 11.47
N TYR A 147 -56.39 -28.12 12.22
CA TYR A 147 -57.57 -28.39 13.07
C TYR A 147 -58.83 -28.70 12.23
N LEU A 148 -59.05 -27.93 11.15
CA LEU A 148 -60.12 -28.17 10.19
C LEU A 148 -59.96 -29.51 9.46
N ALA A 149 -58.73 -29.86 9.06
CA ALA A 149 -58.45 -31.15 8.44
C ALA A 149 -58.72 -32.33 9.39
N HIS A 150 -58.41 -32.18 10.69
CA HIS A 150 -58.77 -33.18 11.70
C HIS A 150 -60.29 -33.33 11.87
N TYR A 151 -61.04 -32.23 11.82
CA TYR A 151 -62.51 -32.26 11.92
C TYR A 151 -63.21 -32.77 10.65
N LEU A 152 -62.57 -32.70 9.48
CA LEU A 152 -63.12 -33.19 8.21
C LEU A 152 -62.80 -34.67 7.96
N LEU A 153 -61.89 -35.27 8.75
CA LEU A 153 -61.48 -36.67 8.66
C LEU A 153 -62.05 -37.55 9.80
N MET A 154 -62.84 -36.97 10.71
CA MET A 154 -63.70 -37.68 11.68
C MET A 154 -65.16 -37.57 11.27
#